data_AF-A0A0U1KWZ7-F1
#
_entry.id   AF-A0A0U1KWZ7-F1
#
_cell.length_a   1.000
_cell.length_b   1.000
_cell.length_c   1.000
_cell.angle_alpha   90.00
_cell.angle_beta   90.00
_cell.angle_gamma   90.00
#
_symmetry.space_group_name_H-M   'P 1'
#
loop_
_entity.id
_entity.type
_entity.pdbx_description
1 polymer ?
#
loop_
_entity_poly.entity_id
_entity_poly.type
_entity_poly.pdbx_seq_one_letter_code
_entity_poly.pdbx_strand_id
1 'polypeptide(L)' 'MNIRNLDCKKQEAELYDKIWQLSEELDRQDIEGKDTTDTIRRFGEVLEEFMLFRQQEAKIR' A
#
# COMPACT_ATOMS: atom_id res chain seq x y z
N MET A 1 -11.58 -17.28 -17.92
CA MET A 1 -10.96 -16.10 -17.29
C MET A 1 -10.59 -16.50 -15.86
N ASN A 2 -9.30 -16.59 -15.53
CA ASN A 2 -8.82 -17.18 -14.27
C ASN A 2 -9.20 -16.29 -13.08
N ILE A 3 -10.05 -16.80 -12.19
CA ILE A 3 -10.55 -16.11 -10.99
C ILE A 3 -9.39 -15.52 -10.15
N ARG A 4 -8.29 -16.27 -10.02
CA ARG A 4 -7.05 -15.84 -9.33
C ARG A 4 -6.45 -14.54 -9.87
N ASN A 5 -6.56 -14.30 -11.18
CA ASN A 5 -6.01 -13.11 -11.82
C ASN A 5 -6.88 -11.86 -11.57
N LEU A 6 -8.17 -12.06 -11.30
CA LEU A 6 -9.10 -10.99 -10.95
C LEU A 6 -8.91 -10.57 -9.49
N ASP A 7 -8.69 -11.54 -8.59
CA ASP A 7 -8.37 -11.28 -7.18
C ASP A 7 -7.02 -10.57 -7.01
N CYS A 8 -5.97 -10.98 -7.75
CA CYS A 8 -4.68 -10.27 -7.71
C CYS A 8 -4.81 -8.80 -8.13
N LYS A 9 -5.54 -8.50 -9.21
CA LYS A 9 -5.74 -7.11 -9.66
C LYS A 9 -6.54 -6.27 -8.67
N LYS A 10 -7.48 -6.88 -7.95
CA LYS A 10 -8.22 -6.21 -6.87
C LYS A 10 -7.32 -5.90 -5.69
N GLN A 11 -6.55 -6.89 -5.22
CA GLN A 11 -5.61 -6.69 -4.13
C GLN A 11 -4.54 -5.65 -4.48
N GLU A 12 -4.04 -5.64 -5.71
CA GLU A 12 -3.10 -4.62 -6.18
C GLU A 12 -3.71 -3.21 -6.12
N ALA A 13 -4.95 -3.05 -6.61
CA ALA A 13 -5.66 -1.77 -6.55
C ALA A 13 -5.92 -1.31 -5.11
N GLU A 14 -6.28 -2.23 -4.21
CA GLU A 14 -6.46 -1.93 -2.78
C GLU A 14 -5.16 -1.48 -2.10
N LEU A 15 -4.03 -2.08 -2.47
CA LEU A 15 -2.71 -1.66 -1.95
C LEU A 15 -2.34 -0.26 -2.46
N TYR A 16 -2.57 0.05 -3.74
CA TYR A 16 -2.34 1.40 -4.26
C TYR A 16 -3.26 2.44 -3.62
N ASP A 17 -4.54 2.13 -3.39
CA ASP A 17 -5.48 3.03 -2.71
C ASP A 17 -5.03 3.33 -1.27
N LYS A 18 -4.63 2.30 -0.52
CA LYS A 18 -4.07 2.47 0.84
C LYS A 18 -2.80 3.32 0.86
N ILE A 19 -1.87 3.08 -0.07
CA ILE A 19 -0.63 3.89 -0.18
C ILE A 19 -0.98 5.35 -0.48
N TRP A 20 -1.94 5.58 -1.38
CA TRP A 20 -2.40 6.93 -1.72
C TRP A 20 -2.99 7.65 -0.51
N GLN A 21 -3.92 7.00 0.20
CA GLN A 21 -4.57 7.58 1.38
C GLN A 21 -3.57 7.92 2.49
N LEU A 22 -2.63 7.02 2.77
CA LEU A 22 -1.62 7.29 3.78
C LEU A 22 -0.64 8.40 3.36
N SER A 23 -0.40 8.57 2.05
CA SER A 23 0.41 9.69 1.54
C SER A 23 -0.30 11.02 1.74
N GLU A 24 -1.61 11.08 1.47
CA GLU A 24 -2.41 12.29 1.77
C GLU A 24 -2.49 12.58 3.26
N GLU A 25 -2.62 11.54 4.10
CA GLU A 25 -2.63 11.70 5.55
C GLU A 25 -1.29 12.23 6.06
N LEU A 26 -0.18 11.70 5.55
CA LEU A 26 1.16 12.17 5.90
C LEU A 26 1.37 13.64 5.49
N ASP A 27 0.99 14.00 4.27
CA ASP A 27 1.11 15.38 3.74
C ASP A 27 0.30 16.36 4.60
N ARG A 28 -0.94 16.00 4.96
CA ARG A 28 -1.77 16.81 5.87
C ARG A 28 -1.14 16.96 7.26
N GLN A 29 -0.62 15.87 7.82
CA GLN A 29 0.03 15.90 9.13
C GLN A 29 1.31 16.74 9.12
N ASP A 30 2.11 16.66 8.06
CA ASP A 30 3.31 17.48 7.88
C ASP A 30 2.96 18.98 7.81
N ILE A 31 1.94 19.34 7.03
CA ILE A 31 1.43 20.72 6.93
C ILE A 31 0.88 21.22 8.28
N GLU A 32 0.18 20.37 9.03
CA GLU A 32 -0.37 20.70 10.35
C GLU A 32 0.69 20.67 11.47
N GLY A 33 1.93 20.25 11.18
CA GLY A 33 3.00 20.09 12.17
C GLY A 33 2.69 19.03 13.24
N LYS A 34 1.87 18.03 12.88
CA LYS A 34 1.49 16.91 13.75
C LYS A 34 2.58 15.84 13.74
N ASP A 35 2.61 15.02 14.78
CA ASP A 35 3.48 13.86 14.81
C ASP A 35 3.08 12.87 13.70
N THR A 36 4.02 12.59 12.81
CA THR A 36 3.84 11.68 11.67
C THR A 36 4.36 10.27 11.96
N THR A 37 4.93 10.03 13.16
CA THR A 37 5.59 8.77 13.51
C THR A 37 4.67 7.55 13.33
N ASP A 38 3.40 7.66 13.76
CA ASP A 38 2.42 6.58 13.60
C ASP A 38 2.07 6.33 12.13
N THR A 39 1.84 7.39 11.36
CA THR A 39 1.51 7.32 9.93
C THR A 39 2.66 6.72 9.12
N ILE A 40 3.90 7.13 9.40
CA ILE A 40 5.10 6.55 8.78
C ILE A 40 5.23 5.07 9.11
N ARG A 41 4.93 4.67 10.36
CA ARG A 41 4.95 3.26 10.76
C ARG A 41 3.97 2.43 9.94
N ARG A 42 2.71 2.89 9.83
CA ARG A 42 1.67 2.24 9.01
C ARG A 42 2.04 2.23 7.53
N PHE A 43 2.67 3.30 7.05
CA PHE A 43 3.18 3.39 5.68
C PHE A 43 4.21 2.29 5.39
N GLY A 44 5.13 2.06 6.34
CA GLY A 44 6.12 0.98 6.25
C GLY A 44 5.46 -0.40 6.16
N GLU A 45 4.46 -0.68 6.99
CA GLU A 45 3.72 -1.95 6.98
C GLU A 45 3.03 -2.18 5.61
N VAL A 46 2.34 -1.17 5.07
CA VAL A 46 1.65 -1.26 3.76
C VAL A 46 2.65 -1.42 2.60
N LEU A 47 3.80 -0.75 2.66
CA LEU A 47 4.85 -0.93 1.65
C LEU A 47 5.48 -2.32 1.70
N GLU A 48 5.63 -2.90 2.90
CA GLU A 48 6.10 -4.28 3.05
C GLU A 48 5.11 -5.27 2.44
N GLU A 49 3.81 -5.12 2.71
CA GLU A 49 2.75 -5.91 2.07
C GLU A 49 2.80 -5.79 0.55
N PHE A 50 2.98 -4.58 0.03
CA PHE A 50 3.12 -4.33 -1.41
C PHE A 50 4.35 -5.02 -2.02
N MET A 51 5.50 -4.96 -1.34
CA MET A 51 6.72 -5.64 -1.79
C MET A 51 6.54 -7.16 -1.81
N LEU A 52 5.92 -7.73 -0.77
CA LEU A 52 5.63 -9.16 -0.70
C LEU A 52 4.63 -9.60 -1.79
N PHE A 53 3.62 -8.79 -2.07
CA PHE A 53 2.67 -9.02 -3.16
C PHE A 53 3.38 -9.04 -4.52
N ARG A 54 4.20 -8.02 -4.80
CA ARG A 54 5.02 -7.94 -6.03
C ARG A 54 5.99 -9.10 -6.19
N GLN A 55 6.62 -9.57 -5.10
CA GLN A 55 7.48 -10.75 -5.14
C GLN A 55 6.71 -12.03 -5.46
N GLN A 56 5.49 -12.18 -4.93
CA GLN A 56 4.63 -13.31 -5.25
C GLN A 56 4.20 -13.30 -6.71
N GLU A 57 3.79 -12.15 -7.24
CA GLU A 57 3.49 -12.00 -8.67
C GLU A 57 4.71 -12.31 -9.56
N ALA A 58 5.90 -11.84 -9.18
CA ALA A 58 7.13 -12.11 -9.92
C ALA A 58 7.53 -13.59 -9.92
N LYS A 59 7.17 -14.37 -8.88
CA LYS A 59 7.38 -15.82 -8.84
C LYS A 59 6.35 -16.62 -9.64
N ILE A 60 5.18 -16.03 -9.91
CA ILE A 60 4.07 -16.69 -10.63
C ILE A 60 4.16 -16.45 -12.15
N ARG A 61 4.93 -15.45 -12.59
CA ARG A 61 5.13 -15.06 -13.99
C ARG A 61 6.28 -15.80 -14.66
#